data_AF-A0AAN8XKS6-F1
#
_entry.id   AF-A0AAN8XKS6-F1
#
_cell.length_a   1.000
_cell.length_b   1.000
_cell.length_c   1.000
_cell.angle_alpha   90.00
_cell.angle_beta   90.00
_cell.angle_gamma   90.00
#
_symmetry.space_group_name_H-M   'P 1'
#
loop_
_entity.id
_entity.type
_entity.pdbx_description
1 polymer ?
#
loop_
_entity_poly.entity_id
_entity_poly.type
_entity_poly.pdbx_seq_one_letter_code
_entity_poly.pdbx_strand_id
1 'polypeptide(L)'
;MVSECELAARTTLVKQLTQEVTTRTDALGCGQIMVPPGLIDQVTSHVLRLSGSEPCGVRGGVLHIHYFDGEQLQRLTRVVLDPSMPNTYELYLTLRPDTSTWYHKMSRIIK
;
A
#
# COMPACT_ATOMS: atom_id res chain seq x y z
N MET A 1 -0.71 16.16 19.87
CA MET A 1 -1.96 15.42 20.06
C MET A 1 -2.40 14.96 18.68
N VAL A 2 -2.29 13.67 18.38
CA VAL A 2 -2.77 13.11 17.10
C VAL A 2 -4.30 13.01 17.21
N SER A 3 -5.03 13.51 16.21
CA SER A 3 -6.50 13.50 16.21
C SER A 3 -7.03 12.05 16.20
N GLU A 4 -8.11 11.74 16.93
CA GLU A 4 -8.71 10.39 16.96
C GLU A 4 -9.07 9.87 15.56
N CYS A 5 -9.50 10.76 14.67
CA CYS A 5 -9.78 10.40 13.28
C CYS A 5 -8.53 10.00 12.51
N GLU A 6 -7.39 10.63 12.79
CA GLU A 6 -6.12 10.29 12.15
C GLU A 6 -5.64 8.90 12.59
N LEU A 7 -5.82 8.56 13.87
CA LEU A 7 -5.54 7.23 14.39
C LEU A 7 -6.45 6.16 13.77
N ALA A 8 -7.74 6.45 13.62
CA ALA A 8 -8.69 5.53 12.99
C ALA A 8 -8.37 5.29 11.50
N ALA A 9 -8.03 6.36 10.77
CA ALA A 9 -7.59 6.28 9.38
C ALA A 9 -6.28 5.49 9.26
N ARG A 10 -5.33 5.71 10.18
CA ARG A 10 -4.07 4.97 10.27
C ARG A 10 -4.32 3.47 10.46
N THR A 11 -5.13 3.08 11.44
CA THR A 11 -5.44 1.67 11.70
C THR A 11 -6.13 1.02 10.51
N THR A 12 -7.07 1.73 9.87
CA THR A 12 -7.76 1.27 8.66
C THR A 12 -6.77 1.03 7.52
N LEU A 13 -5.90 2.01 7.27
CA LEU A 13 -4.87 1.93 6.24
C LEU A 13 -3.93 0.74 6.47
N VAL A 14 -3.38 0.61 7.68
CA VAL A 14 -2.47 -0.48 8.05
C VAL A 14 -3.16 -1.84 7.86
N LYS A 15 -4.40 -1.98 8.33
CA LYS A 15 -5.18 -3.21 8.19
C LYS A 15 -5.38 -3.58 6.71
N GLN A 16 -5.87 -2.64 5.89
CA GLN A 16 -6.16 -2.90 4.48
C GLN A 16 -4.88 -3.20 3.68
N LEU A 17 -3.82 -2.42 3.89
CA LEU A 17 -2.54 -2.63 3.22
C LEU A 17 -1.94 -3.99 3.61
N THR A 18 -1.97 -4.34 4.89
CA THR A 18 -1.46 -5.64 5.36
C THR A 18 -2.26 -6.79 4.76
N GLN A 19 -3.60 -6.70 4.77
CA GLN A 19 -4.48 -7.73 4.23
C GLN A 19 -4.28 -7.95 2.73
N GLU A 20 -4.18 -6.89 1.94
CA GLU A 20 -4.06 -7.02 0.48
C GLU A 20 -2.69 -7.56 0.07
N VAL A 21 -1.63 -7.20 0.80
CA VAL A 21 -0.29 -7.71 0.52
C VAL A 21 -0.16 -9.17 0.95
N THR A 22 -0.80 -9.60 2.05
CA THR A 22 -0.74 -11.00 2.50
C THR A 22 -1.66 -11.94 1.74
N THR A 23 -2.84 -11.50 1.29
CA THR A 23 -3.80 -12.37 0.59
C THR A 23 -3.48 -12.59 -0.88
N ARG A 24 -2.76 -11.66 -1.51
CA ARG A 24 -2.42 -11.72 -2.94
C ARG A 24 -1.03 -12.28 -3.22
N THR A 25 -0.38 -12.87 -2.22
CA THR A 25 0.87 -13.62 -2.39
C THR A 25 0.76 -14.60 -3.57
N ASP A 26 -0.34 -15.35 -3.65
CA ASP A 26 -0.53 -16.38 -4.67
C ASP A 26 -0.95 -15.80 -6.04
N ALA A 27 -1.69 -14.68 -6.04
CA ALA A 27 -2.22 -14.06 -7.24
C ALA A 27 -1.19 -13.22 -8.03
N LEU A 28 -0.09 -12.84 -7.38
CA LEU A 28 0.97 -12.02 -7.96
C LEU A 28 2.07 -12.85 -8.66
N GLY A 29 1.87 -14.17 -8.80
CA GLY A 29 2.81 -15.09 -9.46
C GLY A 29 4.18 -15.21 -8.80
N CYS A 30 4.39 -14.46 -7.72
CA CYS A 30 5.48 -14.57 -6.80
C CYS A 30 5.11 -15.69 -5.81
N GLY A 31 6.08 -16.40 -5.23
CA GLY A 31 5.76 -17.29 -4.11
C GLY A 31 5.28 -16.50 -2.88
N GLN A 32 5.75 -16.90 -1.70
CA GLN A 32 5.50 -16.14 -0.48
C GLN A 32 6.06 -14.69 -0.60
N ILE A 33 5.18 -13.69 -0.76
CA ILE A 33 5.55 -12.28 -0.71
C ILE A 33 5.98 -11.94 0.72
N MET A 34 7.25 -11.58 0.86
CA MET A 34 7.79 -11.07 2.10
C MET A 34 7.59 -9.56 2.12
N VAL A 35 6.81 -9.07 3.08
CA VAL A 35 6.70 -7.65 3.37
C VAL A 35 7.94 -7.24 4.17
N PRO A 36 8.79 -6.33 3.68
CA PRO A 36 9.92 -5.86 4.44
C PRO A 36 9.46 -5.24 5.77
N PRO A 37 10.16 -5.52 6.87
CA PRO A 37 9.83 -4.91 8.16
C PRO A 37 9.85 -3.38 8.03
N GLY A 38 8.79 -2.73 8.50
CA GLY A 38 8.64 -1.28 8.45
C GLY A 38 8.11 -0.70 7.13
N LEU A 39 7.92 -1.49 6.05
CA LEU A 39 7.32 -0.98 4.81
C LEU A 39 5.94 -0.36 5.07
N ILE A 40 5.11 -1.07 5.83
CA ILE A 40 3.75 -0.63 6.19
C ILE A 40 3.79 0.69 6.97
N ASP A 41 4.71 0.82 7.93
CA ASP A 41 4.87 2.05 8.72
C ASP A 41 5.36 3.21 7.87
N GLN A 42 6.33 2.98 6.96
CA GLN A 42 6.83 4.00 6.05
C GLN A 42 5.73 4.50 5.10
N VAL A 43 4.99 3.57 4.49
CA VAL A 43 3.85 3.91 3.61
C VAL A 43 2.80 4.69 4.39
N THR A 44 2.47 4.24 5.59
CA THR A 44 1.49 4.91 6.46
C THR A 44 1.93 6.33 6.81
N SER A 45 3.19 6.51 7.22
CA SER A 45 3.77 7.83 7.51
C SER A 45 3.72 8.76 6.29
N HIS A 46 4.05 8.24 5.10
CA HIS A 46 3.96 8.99 3.86
C HIS A 46 2.54 9.41 3.51
N VAL A 47 1.57 8.49 3.63
CA VAL A 47 0.16 8.79 3.38
C VAL A 47 -0.34 9.89 4.32
N LEU A 48 -0.04 9.79 5.62
CA LEU A 48 -0.42 10.82 6.60
C LEU A 48 0.22 12.16 6.28
N ARG A 49 1.52 12.18 5.96
CA ARG A 49 2.26 13.40 5.62
C ARG A 49 1.71 14.07 4.36
N LEU A 50 1.47 13.32 3.28
CA LEU A 50 0.92 13.85 2.04
C LEU A 50 -0.51 14.35 2.23
N SER A 51 -1.29 13.68 3.08
CA SER A 51 -2.66 14.09 3.38
C SER A 51 -2.72 15.35 4.24
N GLY A 52 -1.67 15.70 4.99
CA GLY A 52 -1.67 16.85 5.91
C GLY A 52 -1.84 18.20 5.22
N SER A 53 -1.50 18.31 3.92
CA SER A 53 -1.71 19.52 3.11
C SER A 53 -3.04 19.54 2.37
N GLU A 54 -3.85 18.48 2.45
CA GLU A 54 -5.08 18.33 1.69
C GLU A 54 -6.31 18.77 2.50
N PRO A 55 -7.37 19.25 1.82
CA PRO A 55 -8.65 19.48 2.47
C PRO A 55 -9.14 18.22 3.17
N CYS A 56 -9.54 18.37 4.44
CA CYS A 56 -10.05 17.28 5.29
C CYS A 56 -8.97 16.27 5.74
N GLY A 57 -7.70 16.54 5.48
CA GLY A 57 -6.59 15.68 5.89
C GLY A 57 -6.74 14.26 5.33
N VAL A 58 -6.23 13.27 6.06
CA VAL A 58 -6.29 11.84 5.70
C VAL A 58 -7.71 11.32 5.42
N ARG A 59 -8.74 11.97 5.95
CA ARG A 59 -10.13 11.53 5.83
C ARG A 59 -10.72 11.79 4.44
N GLY A 60 -10.22 12.80 3.72
CA GLY A 60 -10.66 13.11 2.36
C GLY A 60 -10.01 12.23 1.28
N GLY A 61 -9.11 11.33 1.68
CA GLY A 61 -8.28 10.59 0.75
C GLY A 61 -8.85 9.25 0.32
N VAL A 62 -8.62 8.93 -0.95
CA VAL A 62 -8.75 7.57 -1.48
C VAL A 62 -7.37 7.04 -1.81
N LEU A 63 -7.01 5.89 -1.26
CA LEU A 63 -5.75 5.22 -1.58
C LEU A 63 -5.97 4.12 -2.61
N HIS A 64 -5.32 4.26 -3.75
CA HIS A 64 -5.24 3.25 -4.80
C HIS A 64 -3.93 2.48 -4.66
N ILE A 65 -4.04 1.17 -4.43
CA ILE A 65 -2.86 0.30 -4.25
C ILE A 65 -2.67 -0.49 -5.54
N HIS A 66 -1.49 -0.38 -6.11
CA HIS A 66 -1.07 -1.05 -7.33
C HIS A 66 0.17 -1.89 -7.09
N TYR A 67 0.34 -2.92 -7.91
CA TYR A 67 1.57 -3.67 -8.04
C TYR A 67 2.10 -3.52 -9.46
N PHE A 68 3.40 -3.31 -9.59
CA PHE A 68 4.09 -3.22 -10.87
C PHE A 68 5.22 -4.25 -10.89
N ASP A 69 5.09 -5.26 -11.74
CA ASP A 69 6.06 -6.36 -11.86
C ASP A 69 7.26 -6.05 -12.77
N GLY A 70 7.25 -4.87 -13.42
CA GLY A 70 8.25 -4.49 -14.42
C GLY A 70 7.67 -4.36 -15.82
N GLU A 71 6.54 -5.00 -16.11
CA GLU A 71 5.87 -4.98 -17.40
C GLU A 71 4.43 -4.47 -17.29
N GLN A 72 3.69 -4.91 -16.27
CA GLN A 72 2.27 -4.62 -16.10
C GLN A 72 1.99 -3.92 -14.77
N LEU A 73 1.15 -2.88 -14.83
CA LEU A 73 0.60 -2.23 -13.64
C LEU A 73 -0.78 -2.83 -13.33
N GLN A 74 -0.88 -3.50 -12.20
CA GLN A 74 -2.11 -4.14 -11.74
C GLN A 74 -2.67 -3.39 -10.54
N ARG A 75 -3.96 -3.06 -10.56
CA ARG A 75 -4.65 -2.49 -9.40
C ARG A 75 -4.99 -3.61 -8.43
N LEU A 76 -4.43 -3.54 -7.23
CA LEU A 76 -4.76 -4.46 -6.15
C LEU A 76 -6.09 -4.05 -5.52
N THR A 77 -6.15 -2.86 -4.93
CA THR A 77 -7.35 -2.42 -4.22
C THR A 77 -7.53 -0.90 -4.28
N ARG A 78 -8.70 -0.47 -3.84
CA ARG A 78 -9.06 0.93 -3.62
C ARG A 78 -9.61 1.06 -2.20
N VAL A 79 -8.96 1.86 -1.38
CA VAL A 79 -9.33 2.08 0.02
C VAL A 79 -9.86 3.50 0.18
N VAL A 80 -11.12 3.63 0.62
CA VAL A 80 -11.66 4.92 1.08
C VAL A 80 -11.28 5.06 2.55
N LEU A 81 -10.54 6.13 2.89
CA LEU A 81 -9.97 6.28 4.23
C LEU A 81 -11.02 6.68 5.27
N ASP A 82 -12.06 7.42 4.87
CA ASP A 82 -13.24 7.71 5.69
C ASP A 82 -14.51 7.74 4.82
N PRO A 83 -15.39 6.71 4.91
CA PRO A 83 -16.64 6.67 4.14
C PRO A 83 -17.65 7.76 4.49
N SER A 84 -17.50 8.43 5.64
CA SER A 84 -18.40 9.51 6.08
C SER A 84 -18.04 10.86 5.47
N MET A 85 -16.89 10.97 4.79
CA MET A 85 -16.37 12.21 4.22
C MET A 85 -16.41 12.17 2.69
N PRO A 86 -16.69 13.30 2.01
CA PRO A 86 -16.44 13.41 0.58
C PRO A 86 -14.96 13.21 0.27
N ASN A 87 -14.67 12.43 -0.77
CA ASN A 87 -13.31 12.27 -1.27
C ASN A 87 -12.89 13.55 -2.01
N THR A 88 -11.78 14.16 -1.59
CA THR A 88 -11.26 15.41 -2.15
C THR A 88 -9.97 15.21 -2.93
N TYR A 89 -9.26 14.12 -2.70
CA TYR A 89 -8.01 13.77 -3.40
C TYR A 89 -7.80 12.25 -3.46
N GLU A 90 -6.85 11.85 -4.29
CA GLU A 90 -6.47 10.45 -4.48
C GLU A 90 -4.95 10.29 -4.31
N LEU A 91 -4.55 9.20 -3.67
CA LEU A 91 -3.15 8.77 -3.55
C LEU A 91 -2.96 7.45 -4.28
N TYR A 92 -1.83 7.33 -4.99
CA TYR A 92 -1.49 6.15 -5.77
C TYR A 92 -0.23 5.52 -5.19
N LEU A 93 -0.38 4.39 -4.50
CA LEU A 93 0.71 3.57 -3.99
C LEU A 93 1.05 2.48 -5.01
N THR A 94 2.26 2.49 -5.56
CA THR A 94 2.74 1.43 -6.44
C THR A 94 3.81 0.62 -5.75
N LEU A 95 3.49 -0.63 -5.43
CA LEU A 95 4.42 -1.62 -4.92
C LEU A 95 5.22 -2.22 -6.09
N ARG A 96 6.49 -2.48 -5.87
CA ARG A 96 7.40 -3.07 -6.85
C ARG A 96 8.17 -4.22 -6.20
N PRO A 97 8.46 -5.30 -6.94
CA PRO A 97 9.33 -6.35 -6.44
C PRO A 97 10.73 -5.79 -6.19
N ASP A 98 11.37 -6.26 -5.12
CA ASP A 98 12.77 -5.98 -4.89
C ASP A 98 13.62 -6.83 -5.84
N THR A 99 14.04 -6.23 -6.95
CA THR A 99 14.92 -6.90 -7.93
C THR A 99 16.41 -6.83 -7.55
N SER A 100 16.74 -6.18 -6.43
CA SER A 100 18.13 -6.00 -5.98
C SER A 100 18.67 -7.19 -5.17
N THR A 101 17.80 -8.08 -4.69
CA THR A 101 18.18 -9.25 -3.91
C THR A 101 18.58 -10.44 -4.79
N TRP A 102 19.76 -11.01 -4.49
CA TRP A 102 20.38 -12.13 -5.23
C TRP A 102 19.50 -13.38 -5.41
N TYR A 103 18.47 -13.57 -4.57
CA TYR A 103 17.53 -14.69 -4.66
C TYR A 103 16.71 -14.69 -5.97
N HIS A 104 16.43 -13.53 -6.57
CA HIS A 104 15.72 -13.44 -7.86
C HIS A 104 16.57 -13.89 -9.07
N LYS A 105 17.91 -13.97 -8.94
CA LYS A 105 18.77 -14.52 -9.99
C LYS A 105 18.71 -16.05 -10.07
N MET A 106 18.38 -16.74 -8.98
CA MET A 106 18.42 -18.21 -8.95
C MET A 106 17.11 -18.88 -9.35
N SER A 107 15.96 -18.20 -9.19
CA SER A 107 14.65 -18.73 -9.64
C SER A 107 14.51 -18.83 -11.17
N ARG A 108 15.47 -18.30 -11.95
CA ARG A 108 15.56 -18.47 -13.41
C ARG A 108 16.50 -19.59 -13.87
N ILE A 109 17.22 -20.26 -12.95
CA ILE A 109 18.25 -21.25 -13.30
C ILE A 109 17.75 -22.69 -13.18
N ILE A 110 16.55 -22.93 -12.61
CA ILE A 110 15.97 -24.27 -12.51
C ILE A 110 14.78 -24.38 -13.46
N LYS A 111 15.06 -24.82 -14.69
CA LYS A 111 14.10 -25.45 -15.60
C LYS A 111 14.70 -26.75 -16.08
#